data_AF-A0AAN8HNH4-F1
#
_entry.id   AF-A0AAN8HNH4-F1
#
_cell.length_a   1.000
_cell.length_b   1.000
_cell.length_c   1.000
_cell.angle_alpha   90.00
_cell.angle_beta   90.00
_cell.angle_gamma   90.00
#
_symmetry.space_group_name_H-M   'P 1'
#
loop_
_entity.id
_entity.type
_entity.pdbx_description
1 polymer ?
#
loop_
_entity_poly.entity_id
_entity_poly.type
_entity_poly.pdbx_seq_one_letter_code
_entity_poly.pdbx_strand_id
1 'polypeptide(L)'
;MFIADPNIAKLVHFQGYPQALLPLTVAGIPSIHICLDFIPELLAQPQLEKQIFAIQLLSYLCTQYALPKSLSVARLAISVMGTLLTVLTRAKRFCFFMPILPCLVSFCQAFPPLYDDVAGLLVQVGQVCASDVATKARDIDPLITRLQYLKEKPRGAVAPGGGSSKLTLPQRMAEELGGADPDVQLCYCVEATFMDIITSTLHGL
;
A
#
# COMPACT_ATOMS: atom_id res chain seq x y z
N MET A 1 -8.55 26.18 -14.72
CA MET A 1 -7.39 26.66 -13.94
C MET A 1 -6.11 25.88 -14.28
N PHE A 2 -6.02 24.56 -14.05
CA PHE A 2 -4.80 23.79 -14.35
C PHE A 2 -4.42 23.69 -15.84
N ILE A 3 -5.39 23.80 -16.75
CA ILE A 3 -5.11 23.87 -18.20
C ILE A 3 -4.51 25.24 -18.58
N ALA A 4 -4.86 26.30 -17.83
CA ALA A 4 -4.40 27.66 -18.12
C ALA A 4 -2.97 27.90 -17.59
N ASP A 5 -2.62 27.29 -16.46
CA ASP A 5 -1.24 27.30 -15.95
C ASP A 5 -0.92 25.95 -15.26
N PRO A 6 -0.14 25.06 -15.91
CA PRO A 6 0.24 23.77 -15.34
C PRO A 6 1.17 23.92 -14.11
N ASN A 7 1.84 25.07 -13.94
CA ASN A 7 2.69 25.31 -12.78
C ASN A 7 1.89 25.42 -11.48
N ILE A 8 0.65 25.90 -11.55
CA ILE A 8 -0.25 25.94 -10.39
C ILE A 8 -0.59 24.51 -9.94
N ALA A 9 -0.86 23.61 -10.89
CA ALA A 9 -1.12 22.20 -10.58
C ALA A 9 0.10 21.60 -9.88
N LYS A 10 1.30 21.84 -10.42
CA LYS A 10 2.55 21.39 -9.80
C LYS A 10 2.70 21.96 -8.40
N LEU A 11 2.51 23.26 -8.20
CA LEU A 11 2.65 23.91 -6.89
C LEU A 11 1.72 23.31 -5.84
N VAL A 12 0.44 23.12 -6.18
CA VAL A 12 -0.56 22.54 -5.26
C VAL A 12 -0.19 21.12 -4.86
N HIS A 13 0.23 20.28 -5.81
CA HIS A 13 0.63 18.91 -5.50
C HIS A 13 1.97 18.82 -4.77
N PHE A 14 2.89 19.77 -4.99
CA PHE A 14 4.11 19.89 -4.21
C PHE A 14 3.84 20.39 -2.79
N GLN A 15 2.82 21.21 -2.56
CA GLN A 15 2.36 21.58 -1.22
C GLN A 15 1.67 20.40 -0.52
N GLY A 16 0.96 19.58 -1.28
CA GLY A 16 0.22 18.42 -0.77
C GLY A 16 -1.11 18.84 -0.11
N TYR A 17 -2.01 17.88 0.01
CA TYR A 17 -3.32 18.05 0.62
C TYR A 17 -3.80 16.73 1.23
N PRO A 18 -4.83 16.72 2.09
CA PRO A 18 -5.29 15.50 2.75
C PRO A 18 -5.64 14.38 1.76
N GLN A 19 -5.21 13.15 2.06
CA GLN A 19 -5.43 11.96 1.20
C GLN A 19 -6.91 11.75 0.84
N ALA A 20 -7.83 12.10 1.74
CA ALA A 20 -9.27 11.99 1.50
C ALA A 20 -9.77 12.79 0.28
N LEU A 21 -9.01 13.80 -0.17
CA LEU A 21 -9.35 14.60 -1.34
C LEU A 21 -8.81 14.00 -2.65
N LEU A 22 -7.88 13.03 -2.61
CA LEU A 22 -7.29 12.44 -3.81
C LEU A 22 -8.32 11.78 -4.74
N PRO A 23 -9.25 10.92 -4.26
CA PRO A 23 -10.26 10.32 -5.14
C PRO A 23 -11.11 11.37 -5.84
N LEU A 24 -11.53 12.40 -5.10
CA LEU A 24 -12.35 13.49 -5.62
C LEU A 24 -11.59 14.33 -6.65
N THR A 25 -10.32 14.64 -6.38
CA THR A 25 -9.49 15.48 -7.24
C THR A 25 -9.18 14.75 -8.54
N VAL A 26 -8.83 13.46 -8.46
CA VAL A 26 -8.49 12.65 -9.65
C VAL A 26 -9.72 12.38 -10.52
N ALA A 27 -10.87 12.07 -9.93
CA ALA A 27 -12.11 11.87 -10.68
C ALA A 27 -12.72 13.18 -11.22
N GLY A 28 -12.58 14.28 -10.47
CA GLY A 28 -13.23 15.56 -10.78
C GLY A 28 -12.47 16.46 -11.74
N ILE A 29 -11.19 16.22 -11.98
CA ILE A 29 -10.33 17.09 -12.81
C ILE A 29 -9.82 16.29 -14.02
N PRO A 30 -10.41 16.45 -15.22
CA PRO A 30 -10.04 15.65 -16.40
C PRO A 30 -8.57 15.79 -16.84
N SER A 31 -7.97 16.95 -16.59
CA SER A 31 -6.57 17.25 -16.92
C SER A 31 -5.57 16.81 -15.85
N ILE A 32 -5.99 16.13 -14.78
CA ILE A 32 -5.10 15.75 -13.67
C ILE A 32 -3.98 14.80 -14.08
N HIS A 33 -4.13 14.08 -15.21
CA HIS A 33 -3.09 13.21 -15.76
C HIS A 33 -1.78 13.94 -16.08
N ILE A 34 -1.77 15.28 -16.24
CA ILE A 34 -0.52 16.04 -16.38
C ILE A 34 0.40 15.87 -15.17
N CYS A 35 -0.14 15.49 -14.01
CA CYS A 35 0.64 15.29 -12.80
C CYS A 35 1.67 14.17 -12.93
N LEU A 36 1.45 13.21 -13.85
CA LEU A 36 2.43 12.17 -14.18
C LEU A 36 3.80 12.74 -14.59
N ASP A 37 3.85 13.97 -15.09
CA ASP A 37 5.07 14.62 -15.57
C ASP A 37 6.00 15.01 -14.42
N PHE A 38 5.45 15.38 -13.27
CA PHE A 38 6.22 15.86 -12.12
C PHE A 38 6.24 14.88 -10.94
N ILE A 39 5.55 13.74 -11.02
CA ILE A 39 5.62 12.69 -9.98
C ILE A 39 7.06 12.21 -9.73
N PRO A 40 7.91 11.97 -10.75
CA PRO A 40 9.31 11.61 -10.51
C PRO A 40 10.07 12.67 -9.69
N GLU A 41 9.80 13.95 -9.95
CA GLU A 41 10.41 15.07 -9.22
C GLU A 41 9.88 15.17 -7.78
N LEU A 42 8.61 14.84 -7.56
CA LEU A 42 7.98 14.79 -6.26
C LEU A 42 8.49 13.60 -5.41
N LEU A 43 8.73 12.45 -6.04
CA LEU A 43 9.38 11.28 -5.43
C LEU A 43 10.83 11.57 -5.03
N ALA A 44 11.52 12.43 -5.78
CA ALA A 44 12.89 12.84 -5.48
C ALA A 44 13.00 13.83 -4.31
N GLN A 45 11.88 14.32 -3.77
CA GLN A 45 11.91 15.20 -2.60
C GLN A 45 12.47 14.46 -1.37
N PRO A 46 13.27 15.13 -0.52
CA PRO A 46 13.86 14.49 0.67
C PRO A 46 12.84 14.26 1.79
N GLN A 47 11.68 14.93 1.76
CA GLN A 47 10.64 14.78 2.76
C GLN A 47 9.78 13.54 2.47
N LEU A 48 9.73 12.63 3.44
CA LEU A 48 8.99 11.36 3.36
C LEU A 48 7.51 11.57 3.04
N GLU A 49 6.89 12.61 3.61
CA GLU A 49 5.49 12.96 3.37
C GLU A 49 5.21 13.27 1.89
N LYS A 50 6.16 13.91 1.19
CA LYS A 50 6.03 14.21 -0.24
C LYS A 50 6.13 12.94 -1.08
N GLN A 51 7.02 12.03 -0.71
CA GLN A 51 7.17 10.73 -1.35
C GLN A 51 5.92 9.87 -1.18
N ILE A 52 5.37 9.81 0.05
CA ILE A 52 4.10 9.10 0.34
C ILE A 52 2.97 9.70 -0.50
N PHE A 53 2.81 11.02 -0.47
CA PHE A 53 1.78 11.71 -1.24
C PHE A 53 1.93 11.45 -2.75
N ALA A 54 3.15 11.46 -3.28
CA ALA A 54 3.41 11.15 -4.69
C ALA A 54 2.97 9.73 -5.07
N ILE A 55 3.25 8.74 -4.23
CA ILE A 55 2.87 7.34 -4.47
C ILE A 55 1.35 7.17 -4.40
N GLN A 56 0.70 7.82 -3.44
CA GLN A 56 -0.76 7.81 -3.31
C GLN A 56 -1.43 8.47 -4.51
N LEU A 57 -0.98 9.65 -4.92
CA LEU A 57 -1.49 10.33 -6.11
C LEU A 57 -1.28 9.46 -7.36
N LEU A 58 -0.08 8.89 -7.52
CA LEU A 58 0.22 7.98 -8.62
C LEU A 58 -0.74 6.79 -8.64
N SER A 59 -1.03 6.21 -7.49
CA SER A 59 -1.96 5.09 -7.35
C SER A 59 -3.34 5.40 -7.95
N TYR A 60 -3.94 6.53 -7.56
CA TYR A 60 -5.22 6.97 -8.13
C TYR A 60 -5.13 7.30 -9.62
N LEU A 61 -4.03 7.92 -10.05
CA LEU A 61 -3.82 8.23 -11.47
C LEU A 61 -3.69 6.95 -12.31
N CYS A 62 -3.00 5.92 -11.81
CA CYS A 62 -2.87 4.63 -12.49
C CYS A 62 -4.22 3.92 -12.63
N THR A 63 -5.07 3.96 -11.61
CA THR A 63 -6.41 3.35 -11.68
C THR A 63 -7.35 4.11 -12.61
N GLN A 64 -7.22 5.44 -12.68
CA GLN A 64 -8.08 6.28 -13.53
C GLN A 64 -7.59 6.33 -14.98
N TYR A 65 -6.26 6.30 -15.20
CA TYR A 65 -5.60 6.48 -16.47
C TYR A 65 -4.55 5.39 -16.69
N ALA A 66 -4.97 4.26 -17.27
CA ALA A 66 -4.09 3.16 -17.62
C ALA A 66 -3.26 3.47 -18.89
N LEU A 67 -2.26 4.36 -18.75
CA LEU A 67 -1.37 4.79 -19.84
C LEU A 67 0.00 4.09 -19.76
N PRO A 68 0.71 3.92 -20.90
CA PRO A 68 2.09 3.44 -20.88
C PRO A 68 3.02 4.30 -20.01
N LYS A 69 2.80 5.62 -20.02
CA LYS A 69 3.55 6.58 -19.19
C LYS A 69 3.34 6.32 -17.69
N SER A 70 2.09 6.15 -17.25
CA SER A 70 1.79 5.83 -15.85
C SER A 70 2.37 4.50 -15.41
N LEU A 71 2.43 3.49 -16.29
CA LEU A 71 3.11 2.23 -16.01
C LEU A 71 4.61 2.43 -15.76
N SER A 72 5.29 3.21 -16.61
CA SER A 72 6.72 3.53 -16.42
C SER A 72 6.97 4.26 -15.11
N VAL A 73 6.11 5.22 -14.75
CA VAL A 73 6.23 5.98 -13.50
C VAL A 73 5.90 5.11 -12.28
N ALA A 74 4.92 4.21 -12.36
CA ALA A 74 4.61 3.24 -11.30
C ALA A 74 5.78 2.29 -11.03
N ARG A 75 6.40 1.77 -12.09
CA ARG A 75 7.61 0.94 -11.98
C ARG A 75 8.76 1.69 -11.30
N LEU A 76 8.98 2.96 -11.67
CA LEU A 76 9.96 3.83 -11.01
C LEU A 76 9.64 3.99 -9.52
N ALA A 77 8.38 4.26 -9.17
CA ALA A 77 7.96 4.39 -7.79
C ALA A 77 8.27 3.12 -6.98
N ILE A 78 8.01 1.92 -7.54
CA ILE A 78 8.34 0.63 -6.91
C ILE A 78 9.84 0.50 -6.67
N SER A 79 10.68 0.88 -7.65
CA SER A 79 12.14 0.89 -7.47
C SER A 79 12.61 1.88 -6.39
N VAL A 80 11.99 3.05 -6.32
CA VAL A 80 12.27 4.05 -5.26
C VAL A 80 11.85 3.50 -3.89
N MET A 81 10.69 2.86 -3.77
CA MET A 81 10.26 2.22 -2.52
C MET A 81 11.25 1.14 -2.06
N GLY A 82 11.74 0.29 -2.96
CA GLY A 82 12.77 -0.72 -2.65
C GLY A 82 14.08 -0.08 -2.18
N THR A 83 14.49 1.02 -2.79
CA THR A 83 15.66 1.79 -2.34
C THR A 83 15.45 2.41 -0.97
N LEU A 84 14.27 3.00 -0.72
CA LEU A 84 13.91 3.60 0.56
C LEU A 84 13.87 2.57 1.70
N LEU A 85 13.46 1.33 1.43
CA LEU A 85 13.49 0.25 2.42
C LEU A 85 14.88 0.05 3.03
N THR A 86 15.94 0.15 2.21
CA THR A 86 17.33 -0.09 2.65
C THR A 86 17.94 1.09 3.39
N VAL A 87 17.56 2.32 3.04
CA VAL A 87 18.14 3.54 3.63
C VAL A 87 17.34 4.11 4.81
N LEU A 88 16.04 3.82 4.89
CA LEU A 88 15.21 4.30 6.00
C LEU A 88 15.49 3.53 7.28
N THR A 89 15.48 4.26 8.40
CA THR A 89 15.51 3.67 9.74
C THR A 89 14.21 2.94 10.02
N ARG A 90 14.26 1.95 10.91
CA ARG A 90 13.09 1.15 11.31
C ARG A 90 11.85 1.99 11.64
N ALA A 91 11.99 3.02 12.47
CA ALA A 91 10.89 3.90 12.84
C ALA A 91 10.24 4.60 11.63
N LYS A 92 11.04 4.97 10.63
CA LYS A 92 10.54 5.61 9.41
C LYS A 92 9.93 4.62 8.42
N ARG A 93 10.39 3.35 8.40
CA ARG A 93 9.82 2.31 7.53
C ARG A 93 8.35 2.08 7.83
N PHE A 94 7.98 1.99 9.12
CA PHE A 94 6.58 1.84 9.51
C PHE A 94 5.71 2.98 8.97
N CYS A 95 6.08 4.23 9.25
CA CYS A 95 5.35 5.41 8.80
C CYS A 95 5.28 5.54 7.28
N PHE A 96 6.30 5.05 6.56
CA PHE A 96 6.34 5.06 5.10
C PHE A 96 5.46 3.96 4.49
N PHE A 97 5.68 2.70 4.87
CA PHE A 97 5.06 1.56 4.18
C PHE A 97 3.59 1.38 4.53
N MET A 98 3.16 1.66 5.77
CA MET A 98 1.75 1.52 6.17
C MET A 98 0.76 2.23 5.23
N PRO A 99 0.92 3.53 4.89
CA PRO A 99 0.03 4.21 3.96
C PRO A 99 0.24 3.84 2.48
N ILE A 100 1.36 3.19 2.14
CA ILE A 100 1.76 2.87 0.76
C ILE A 100 1.30 1.47 0.34
N LEU A 101 1.22 0.51 1.27
CA LEU A 101 0.85 -0.87 0.96
C LEU A 101 -0.46 -1.00 0.17
N PRO A 102 -1.56 -0.28 0.49
CA PRO A 102 -2.76 -0.29 -0.34
C PRO A 102 -2.55 0.22 -1.77
N CYS A 103 -1.60 1.14 -1.97
CA CYS A 103 -1.30 1.69 -3.30
C CYS A 103 -0.70 0.63 -4.23
N LEU A 104 0.03 -0.36 -3.68
CA LEU A 104 0.59 -1.47 -4.44
C LEU A 104 -0.51 -2.38 -5.01
N VAL A 105 -1.59 -2.59 -4.24
CA VAL A 105 -2.77 -3.33 -4.73
C VAL A 105 -3.35 -2.64 -5.95
N SER A 106 -3.55 -1.32 -5.88
CA SER A 106 -4.06 -0.52 -6.98
C SER A 106 -3.13 -0.49 -8.20
N PHE A 107 -1.80 -0.48 -8.00
CA PHE A 107 -0.86 -0.62 -9.12
C PHE A 107 -1.00 -1.97 -9.83
N CYS A 108 -1.10 -3.05 -9.07
CA CYS A 108 -1.32 -4.38 -9.61
C CYS A 108 -2.65 -4.51 -10.35
N GLN A 109 -3.72 -3.94 -9.81
CA GLN A 109 -5.04 -3.90 -10.46
C GLN A 109 -5.01 -3.10 -11.77
N ALA A 110 -4.32 -1.96 -11.80
CA ALA A 110 -4.19 -1.15 -13.00
C ALA A 110 -3.23 -1.77 -14.03
N PHE A 111 -2.17 -2.43 -13.57
CA PHE A 111 -1.09 -2.95 -14.40
C PHE A 111 -0.64 -4.35 -13.97
N PRO A 112 -1.22 -5.41 -14.57
CA PRO A 112 -0.76 -6.78 -14.37
C PRO A 112 0.75 -7.02 -14.57
N PRO A 113 1.46 -6.34 -15.50
CA PRO A 113 2.90 -6.51 -15.66
C PRO A 113 3.78 -6.06 -14.47
N LEU A 114 3.19 -5.52 -13.39
CA LEU A 114 3.89 -5.13 -12.17
C LEU A 114 3.85 -6.19 -11.06
N TYR A 115 3.12 -7.30 -11.24
CA TYR A 115 2.95 -8.31 -10.17
C TYR A 115 4.27 -8.82 -9.60
N ASP A 116 5.24 -9.18 -10.45
CA ASP A 116 6.52 -9.72 -10.00
C ASP A 116 7.34 -8.69 -9.22
N ASP A 117 7.38 -7.43 -9.67
CA ASP A 117 8.10 -6.35 -9.00
C ASP A 117 7.48 -6.04 -7.63
N VAL A 118 6.15 -5.98 -7.56
CA VAL A 118 5.40 -5.73 -6.33
C VAL A 118 5.55 -6.89 -5.36
N ALA A 119 5.45 -8.13 -5.83
CA ALA A 119 5.66 -9.32 -5.00
C ALA A 119 7.08 -9.34 -4.44
N GLY A 120 8.09 -9.04 -5.26
CA GLY A 120 9.48 -8.92 -4.83
C GLY A 120 9.65 -7.87 -3.73
N LEU A 121 9.07 -6.68 -3.90
CA LEU A 121 9.10 -5.62 -2.88
C LEU A 121 8.41 -6.06 -1.59
N LEU A 122 7.21 -6.65 -1.66
CA LEU A 122 6.47 -7.10 -0.49
C LEU A 122 7.22 -8.20 0.29
N VAL A 123 7.88 -9.13 -0.42
CA VAL A 123 8.76 -10.13 0.22
C VAL A 123 9.90 -9.44 0.96
N GLN A 124 10.58 -8.47 0.34
CA GLN A 124 11.67 -7.72 0.99
C GLN A 124 11.19 -6.97 2.24
N VAL A 125 10.07 -6.26 2.14
CA VAL A 125 9.48 -5.56 3.30
C VAL A 125 9.15 -6.56 4.40
N GLY A 126 8.49 -7.67 4.08
CA GLY A 126 8.14 -8.72 5.04
C GLY A 126 9.36 -9.35 5.72
N GLN A 127 10.44 -9.61 4.99
CA GLN A 127 11.70 -10.14 5.55
C GLN A 127 12.36 -9.17 6.53
N VAL A 128 12.39 -7.87 6.18
CA VAL A 128 12.92 -6.82 7.06
C VAL A 128 12.08 -6.75 8.34
N CYS A 129 10.76 -6.74 8.22
CA CYS A 129 9.85 -6.68 9.37
C CYS A 129 9.97 -7.93 10.26
N ALA A 130 10.02 -9.12 9.68
CA ALA A 130 10.21 -10.36 10.43
C ALA A 130 11.52 -10.38 11.22
N SER A 131 12.59 -9.85 10.62
CA SER A 131 13.90 -9.70 11.29
C SER A 131 13.84 -8.67 12.43
N ASP A 132 13.14 -7.55 12.22
CA ASP A 132 12.93 -6.52 13.23
C ASP A 132 12.08 -7.04 14.42
N VAL A 133 11.08 -7.91 14.17
CA VAL A 133 10.30 -8.56 15.23
C VAL A 133 11.14 -9.59 15.97
N ALA A 134 11.89 -10.44 15.27
CA ALA A 134 12.74 -11.47 15.89
C ALA A 134 13.83 -10.88 16.78
N THR A 135 14.36 -9.70 16.44
CA THR A 135 15.35 -9.00 17.29
C THR A 135 14.74 -8.39 18.55
N LYS A 136 13.43 -8.09 18.58
CA LYS A 136 12.70 -7.65 19.78
C LYS A 136 12.17 -8.82 20.62
N ALA A 137 11.81 -9.93 19.98
CA ALA A 137 11.25 -11.10 20.64
C ALA A 137 12.30 -11.80 21.51
N ARG A 138 12.28 -11.48 22.81
CA ARG A 138 12.73 -12.42 23.85
C ARG A 138 11.59 -13.30 24.39
N ASP A 139 10.31 -13.03 24.06
CA ASP A 139 9.18 -13.73 24.71
C ASP A 139 7.95 -14.09 23.84
N ILE A 140 7.87 -13.75 22.54
CA ILE A 140 6.74 -14.18 21.67
C ILE A 140 7.28 -14.56 20.29
N ASP A 141 7.23 -15.85 19.94
CA ASP A 141 7.65 -16.36 18.64
C ASP A 141 6.59 -16.07 17.56
N PRO A 142 6.87 -15.20 16.57
CA PRO A 142 5.93 -14.90 15.47
C PRO A 142 5.67 -16.12 14.58
N LEU A 143 6.60 -17.07 14.57
CA LEU A 143 6.46 -18.37 13.91
C LEU A 143 5.34 -19.21 14.53
N ILE A 144 5.17 -19.17 15.86
CA ILE A 144 4.09 -19.90 16.53
C ILE A 144 2.74 -19.30 16.14
N THR A 145 2.62 -17.97 16.08
CA THR A 145 1.39 -17.29 15.65
C THR A 145 1.07 -17.60 14.18
N ARG A 146 2.07 -17.60 13.29
CA ARG A 146 1.90 -18.02 11.88
C ARG A 146 1.42 -19.47 11.73
N LEU A 147 1.97 -20.38 12.54
CA LEU A 147 1.54 -21.79 12.54
C LEU A 147 0.14 -21.96 13.15
N GLN A 148 -0.24 -21.16 14.16
CA GLN A 148 -1.59 -21.16 14.73
C GLN A 148 -2.63 -20.67 13.70
N TYR A 149 -2.34 -19.60 12.96
CA TYR A 149 -3.22 -19.10 11.90
C TYR A 149 -3.41 -20.12 10.76
N LEU A 150 -2.33 -20.78 10.32
CA LEU A 150 -2.42 -21.84 9.32
C LEU A 150 -3.16 -23.09 9.84
N LYS A 151 -3.06 -23.37 11.14
CA LYS A 151 -3.78 -24.48 11.79
C LYS A 151 -5.29 -24.23 11.87
N GLU A 152 -5.75 -22.98 11.96
CA GLU A 152 -7.18 -22.65 11.96
C GLU A 152 -7.87 -22.80 10.60
N LYS A 153 -7.11 -22.90 9.49
CA LYS A 153 -7.67 -23.15 8.15
C LYS A 153 -7.27 -24.54 7.64
N PRO A 154 -7.85 -25.62 8.20
CA PRO A 154 -8.70 -26.47 7.35
C PRO A 154 -9.86 -27.22 8.05
N ARG A 155 -11.06 -27.06 7.47
CA ARG A 155 -12.25 -27.94 7.38
C ARG A 155 -13.53 -27.44 8.09
N GLY A 156 -14.52 -27.11 7.26
CA GLY A 156 -15.92 -27.03 7.67
C GLY A 156 -16.81 -26.33 6.65
N ALA A 157 -17.14 -27.01 5.55
CA ALA A 157 -18.35 -26.69 4.80
C ALA A 157 -19.57 -27.28 5.54
N VAL A 158 -20.72 -26.61 5.34
CA VAL A 158 -22.12 -27.00 5.62
C VAL A 158 -22.79 -26.33 6.86
N ALA A 159 -23.87 -25.58 6.56
CA ALA A 159 -24.76 -24.71 7.36
C ALA A 159 -25.75 -25.50 8.30
N PRO A 160 -26.79 -24.94 8.98
CA PRO A 160 -27.35 -23.57 8.97
C PRO A 160 -27.86 -22.96 10.32
N GLY A 161 -28.11 -21.64 10.33
CA GLY A 161 -29.19 -21.00 11.11
C GLY A 161 -28.82 -20.23 12.39
N GLY A 162 -29.30 -18.98 12.49
CA GLY A 162 -29.46 -18.23 13.75
C GLY A 162 -28.63 -16.93 13.82
N GLY A 163 -29.31 -15.77 13.74
CA GLY A 163 -28.67 -14.48 13.54
C GLY A 163 -28.00 -13.84 14.76
N SER A 164 -26.98 -13.02 14.52
CA SER A 164 -26.89 -11.63 14.99
C SER A 164 -25.61 -10.98 14.45
N SER A 165 -25.74 -9.73 14.01
CA SER A 165 -24.67 -8.76 13.69
C SER A 165 -23.72 -9.08 12.51
N LYS A 166 -24.05 -8.53 11.33
CA LYS A 166 -23.10 -8.36 10.22
C LYS A 166 -22.11 -7.24 10.59
N LEU A 167 -20.98 -7.61 11.19
CA LEU A 167 -19.75 -6.82 11.11
C LEU A 167 -18.77 -7.56 10.22
N THR A 168 -18.28 -6.88 9.18
CA THR A 168 -17.26 -7.43 8.28
C THR A 168 -15.94 -7.65 9.04
N LEU A 169 -15.20 -8.69 8.62
CA LEU A 169 -13.92 -9.14 9.15
C LEU A 169 -12.86 -8.04 9.48
N PRO A 170 -12.84 -6.83 8.84
CA PRO A 170 -11.85 -5.80 9.18
C PRO A 170 -12.04 -5.16 10.57
N GLN A 171 -13.27 -5.14 11.11
CA GLN A 171 -13.56 -4.38 12.34
C GLN A 171 -13.16 -5.11 13.62
N ARG A 172 -13.11 -6.45 13.62
CA ARG A 172 -12.72 -7.22 14.81
C ARG A 172 -11.21 -7.21 15.07
N MET A 173 -10.40 -7.05 14.02
CA MET A 173 -8.94 -7.00 14.13
C MET A 173 -8.43 -5.62 14.56
N ALA A 174 -9.19 -4.56 14.29
CA ALA A 174 -8.81 -3.19 14.67
C ALA A 174 -8.88 -2.94 16.19
N GLU A 175 -9.78 -3.62 16.90
CA GLU A 175 -9.95 -3.44 18.36
C GLU A 175 -8.91 -4.18 19.21
N GLU A 176 -8.34 -5.31 18.73
CA GLU A 176 -7.27 -6.03 19.45
C GLU A 176 -5.86 -5.47 19.17
N LEU A 177 -5.65 -4.74 18.06
CA LEU A 177 -4.33 -4.24 17.66
C LEU A 177 -3.93 -2.91 18.30
N GLY A 178 -4.77 -2.29 19.12
CA GLY A 178 -4.53 -0.97 19.73
C GLY A 178 -3.26 -0.88 20.61
N GLY A 179 -2.62 -2.02 20.93
CA GLY A 179 -1.34 -2.09 21.64
C GLY A 179 -0.25 -2.93 20.95
N ALA A 180 -0.43 -3.34 19.70
CA ALA A 180 0.52 -4.20 19.00
C ALA A 180 1.78 -3.44 18.54
N ASP A 181 2.94 -4.09 18.62
CA ASP A 181 4.22 -3.55 18.15
C ASP A 181 4.16 -3.12 16.66
N PRO A 182 4.71 -1.95 16.27
CA PRO A 182 4.58 -1.42 14.92
C PRO A 182 5.13 -2.38 13.85
N ASP A 183 6.16 -3.16 14.16
CA ASP A 183 6.73 -4.10 13.18
C ASP A 183 5.83 -5.33 12.99
N VAL A 184 5.13 -5.76 14.05
CA VAL A 184 4.10 -6.80 13.97
C VAL A 184 2.90 -6.30 13.15
N GLN A 185 2.45 -5.06 13.36
CA GLN A 185 1.39 -4.46 12.55
C GLN A 185 1.77 -4.40 11.07
N LEU A 186 3.02 -4.02 10.77
CA LEU A 186 3.51 -3.97 9.39
C LEU A 186 3.57 -5.36 8.75
N CYS A 187 4.00 -6.40 9.48
CA CYS A 187 3.92 -7.79 9.02
C CYS A 187 2.50 -8.19 8.62
N TYR A 188 1.51 -7.93 9.48
CA TYR A 188 0.11 -8.22 9.16
C TYR A 188 -0.40 -7.44 7.96
N CYS A 189 -0.01 -6.17 7.84
CA CYS A 189 -0.42 -5.34 6.71
C CYS A 189 0.19 -5.84 5.39
N VAL A 190 1.44 -6.31 5.39
CA VAL A 190 2.07 -6.94 4.22
C VAL A 190 1.34 -8.23 3.83
N GLU A 191 1.00 -9.09 4.80
CA GLU A 191 0.24 -10.31 4.54
C GLU A 191 -1.16 -10.01 3.98
N ALA A 192 -1.87 -9.04 4.56
CA ALA A 192 -3.16 -8.58 4.05
C ALA A 192 -3.05 -8.05 2.62
N THR A 193 -2.02 -7.27 2.32
CA THR A 193 -1.76 -6.72 0.97
C THR A 193 -1.54 -7.84 -0.06
N PHE A 194 -0.77 -8.88 0.28
CA PHE A 194 -0.63 -10.06 -0.58
C PHE A 194 -1.98 -10.73 -0.84
N MET A 195 -2.79 -10.92 0.21
CA MET A 195 -4.10 -11.55 0.08
C MET A 195 -5.06 -10.70 -0.77
N ASP A 196 -5.02 -9.38 -0.64
CA ASP A 196 -5.83 -8.45 -1.44
C ASP A 196 -5.44 -8.49 -2.91
N ILE A 197 -4.13 -8.57 -3.22
CA ILE A 197 -3.63 -8.75 -4.59
C ILE A 197 -4.14 -10.08 -5.16
N ILE A 198 -3.95 -11.19 -4.45
CA ILE A 198 -4.40 -12.52 -4.91
C ILE A 198 -5.92 -12.55 -5.13
N THR A 199 -6.67 -12.01 -4.18
CA THR A 199 -8.15 -11.98 -4.23
C THR A 199 -8.64 -11.11 -5.38
N SER A 200 -7.98 -9.98 -5.64
CA SER A 200 -8.29 -9.10 -6.78
C SER A 200 -8.05 -9.82 -8.11
N THR A 201 -6.97 -10.58 -8.23
CA THR A 201 -6.68 -11.37 -9.44
C THR A 201 -7.70 -12.48 -9.66
N LEU A 202 -8.17 -13.13 -8.59
CA LEU A 202 -9.14 -14.24 -8.68
C LEU A 202 -10.55 -13.78 -9.06
N HIS A 203 -10.97 -12.58 -8.65
CA HIS A 203 -12.29 -12.02 -9.01
C HIS A 203 -12.26 -11.18 -10.29
N GLY A 204 -11.09 -10.96 -10.88
CA GLY A 204 -10.85 -10.14 -12.08
C GLY A 204 -10.78 -10.91 -13.40
N LEU A 205 -11.33 -12.12 -13.47
CA LEU A 205 -11.48 -12.94 -14.69
C LEU A 205 -12.95 -13.32 -14.91
#